data_AF-A0AAJ4UXR2-F1
#
_entry.id   AF-A0AAJ4UXR2-F1
#
_cell.length_a   1.000
_cell.length_b   1.000
_cell.length_c   1.000
_cell.angle_alpha   90.00
_cell.angle_beta   90.00
_cell.angle_gamma   90.00
#
_symmetry.space_group_name_H-M   'P 1'
#
loop_
_entity.id
_entity.type
_entity.pdbx_description
1 polymer ?
#
loop_
_entity_poly.entity_id
_entity_poly.type
_entity_poly.pdbx_seq_one_letter_code
_entity_poly.pdbx_strand_id
1 'polypeptide(L)'
;MKKLFLGAILGTSLFFSGCFNNDVSCSDSQVKEMVKNATQGNVIIDMMAYDVLKKDNKPVTPMSFAMAKLTMTMGLAAAGENPKIKKMIDNYKEKYKNVDFELKDIRTDSKNKEIQKVTCSATAVYKFKDYNITANINYIVQKTDDGKKLFVEVKKFEEQ
;
A
#
# COMPACT_ATOMS: atom_id res chain seq x y z
N MET A 1 8.83 40.45 -62.84
CA MET A 1 9.82 39.47 -62.33
C MET A 1 9.19 38.69 -61.19
N LYS A 2 9.25 37.36 -61.30
CA LYS A 2 8.67 36.35 -60.38
C LYS A 2 9.52 36.20 -59.12
N LYS A 3 8.87 35.95 -57.97
CA LYS A 3 9.10 34.86 -56.97
C LYS A 3 7.88 34.88 -56.01
N LEU A 4 6.76 34.21 -56.29
CA LEU A 4 6.35 32.85 -55.86
C LEU A 4 6.99 32.27 -54.58
N PHE A 5 6.18 32.12 -53.53
CA PHE A 5 6.13 31.07 -52.48
C PHE A 5 4.74 31.25 -51.82
N LEU A 6 3.66 30.60 -52.27
CA LEU A 6 3.19 29.24 -51.96
C LEU A 6 3.57 28.71 -50.57
N GLY A 7 2.55 28.48 -49.72
CA GLY A 7 2.68 27.68 -48.51
C GLY A 7 1.55 27.87 -47.50
N ALA A 8 0.35 27.38 -47.81
CA ALA A 8 -0.70 27.10 -46.82
C ALA A 8 -0.30 25.91 -45.94
N ILE A 9 -0.79 25.84 -44.69
CA ILE A 9 -1.24 24.67 -43.91
C ILE A 9 -1.74 25.26 -42.56
N LEU A 10 -3.05 25.41 -42.39
CA LEU A 10 -3.98 24.43 -41.80
C LEU A 10 -3.59 24.02 -40.38
N GLY A 11 -4.52 24.30 -39.47
CA GLY A 11 -4.35 24.09 -38.04
C GLY A 11 -4.08 22.64 -37.67
N THR A 12 -3.45 22.49 -36.51
CA THR A 12 -3.63 21.32 -35.69
C THR A 12 -3.59 21.80 -34.26
N SER A 13 -4.76 22.25 -33.79
CA SER A 13 -5.10 22.20 -32.38
C SER A 13 -4.85 20.77 -31.93
N LEU A 14 -3.70 20.52 -31.30
CA LEU A 14 -3.44 19.31 -30.54
C LEU A 14 -4.33 19.34 -29.31
N PHE A 15 -5.61 19.06 -29.52
CA PHE A 15 -6.45 18.49 -28.48
C PHE A 15 -5.80 17.18 -28.09
N PHE A 16 -4.96 17.22 -27.05
CA PHE A 16 -4.60 16.05 -26.26
C PHE A 16 -5.86 15.57 -25.52
N SER A 17 -6.89 15.14 -26.25
CA SER A 17 -7.99 14.33 -25.73
C SER A 17 -7.64 12.87 -26.01
N GLY A 18 -6.64 12.36 -25.28
CA GLY A 18 -6.16 10.99 -25.41
C GLY A 18 -5.99 10.34 -24.04
N CYS A 19 -6.99 9.54 -23.64
CA CYS A 19 -6.99 8.59 -22.52
C CYS A 19 -7.03 9.15 -21.07
N PHE A 20 -7.92 10.11 -20.77
CA PHE A 20 -8.45 10.26 -19.41
C PHE A 20 -9.84 9.64 -19.29
N ASN A 21 -9.92 8.31 -19.38
CA ASN A 21 -10.97 7.65 -18.63
C ASN A 21 -10.53 7.75 -17.17
N ASN A 22 -11.35 8.38 -16.33
CA ASN A 22 -11.21 8.45 -14.88
C ASN A 22 -11.37 7.05 -14.24
N ASP A 23 -10.66 6.06 -14.77
CA ASP A 23 -10.69 4.69 -14.31
C ASP A 23 -9.68 4.52 -13.18
N VAL A 24 -10.10 3.83 -12.14
CA VAL A 24 -9.25 3.49 -10.99
C VAL A 24 -8.18 2.50 -11.43
N SER A 25 -6.91 2.74 -11.08
CA SER A 25 -5.82 1.79 -11.31
C SER A 25 -5.28 1.21 -10.01
N CYS A 26 -4.88 -0.06 -10.05
CA CYS A 26 -4.21 -0.74 -8.95
C CYS A 26 -2.84 -0.13 -8.62
N SER A 27 -2.21 0.56 -9.56
CA SER A 27 -0.83 1.06 -9.47
C SER A 27 -0.72 2.56 -9.19
N ASP A 28 -1.84 3.26 -8.99
CA ASP A 28 -1.81 4.70 -8.74
C ASP A 28 -1.03 5.03 -7.46
N SER A 29 -0.28 6.12 -7.46
CA SER A 29 0.52 6.54 -6.30
C SER A 29 -0.33 6.75 -5.04
N GLN A 30 -1.52 7.34 -5.20
CA GLN A 30 -2.50 7.49 -4.13
C GLN A 30 -2.97 6.13 -3.61
N VAL A 31 -3.26 5.17 -4.50
CA VAL A 31 -3.68 3.81 -4.12
C VAL A 31 -2.56 3.12 -3.35
N LYS A 32 -1.31 3.23 -3.83
CA LYS A 32 -0.13 2.71 -3.15
C LYS A 32 -0.02 3.25 -1.72
N GLU A 33 -0.17 4.56 -1.52
CA GLU A 33 -0.15 5.16 -0.18
C GLU A 33 -1.31 4.67 0.70
N MET A 34 -2.52 4.54 0.14
CA MET A 34 -3.67 4.03 0.87
C MET A 34 -3.51 2.56 1.26
N VAL A 35 -2.91 1.73 0.39
CA VAL A 35 -2.54 0.35 0.72
C VAL A 35 -1.53 0.33 1.88
N LYS A 36 -0.47 1.16 1.82
CA LYS A 36 0.50 1.31 2.93
C LYS A 36 -0.22 1.67 4.24
N ASN A 37 -1.18 2.58 4.21
CA ASN A 37 -1.90 2.98 5.42
C ASN A 37 -2.82 1.85 5.93
N ALA A 38 -3.48 1.13 5.03
CA ALA A 38 -4.37 0.02 5.38
C ALA A 38 -3.63 -1.18 6.00
N THR A 39 -2.37 -1.41 5.62
CA THR A 39 -1.54 -2.50 6.16
C THR A 39 -0.75 -2.12 7.42
N GLN A 40 -0.76 -0.84 7.82
CA GLN A 40 0.06 -0.33 8.92
C GLN A 40 -0.06 -1.16 10.20
N GLY A 41 -1.27 -1.60 10.56
CA GLY A 41 -1.49 -2.39 11.77
C GLY A 41 -0.71 -3.71 11.76
N ASN A 42 -0.78 -4.45 10.64
CA ASN A 42 -0.06 -5.72 10.48
C ASN A 42 1.45 -5.50 10.57
N VAL A 43 1.96 -4.51 9.82
CA VAL A 43 3.40 -4.24 9.76
C VAL A 43 3.94 -3.76 11.11
N ILE A 44 3.18 -2.97 11.88
CA ILE A 44 3.59 -2.56 13.22
C ILE A 44 3.73 -3.78 14.16
N ILE A 45 2.80 -4.73 14.09
CA ILE A 45 2.88 -5.95 14.91
C ILE A 45 4.14 -6.75 14.52
N ASP A 46 4.43 -6.85 13.23
CA ASP A 46 5.62 -7.54 12.72
C ASP A 46 6.91 -6.86 13.20
N MET A 47 6.95 -5.52 13.17
CA MET A 47 8.06 -4.74 13.72
C MET A 47 8.24 -4.98 15.22
N MET A 48 7.14 -5.02 15.99
CA MET A 48 7.18 -5.30 17.43
C MET A 48 7.70 -6.71 17.72
N ALA A 49 7.24 -7.71 16.96
CA ALA A 49 7.68 -9.09 17.10
C ALA A 49 9.18 -9.23 16.80
N TYR A 50 9.66 -8.59 15.73
CA TYR A 50 11.07 -8.57 15.36
C TYR A 50 11.94 -7.91 16.44
N ASP A 51 11.56 -6.72 16.91
CA ASP A 51 12.31 -5.97 17.92
C ASP A 51 12.42 -6.74 19.24
N VAL A 52 11.38 -7.48 19.65
CA VAL A 52 11.43 -8.32 20.86
C VAL A 52 12.38 -9.51 20.70
N LEU A 53 12.33 -10.22 19.57
CA LEU A 53 13.26 -11.32 19.32
C LEU A 53 14.71 -10.84 19.30
N LYS A 54 14.99 -9.72 18.63
CA LYS A 54 16.32 -9.10 18.64
C LYS A 54 16.76 -8.69 20.04
N LYS A 55 15.90 -8.03 20.81
CA LYS A 55 16.24 -7.56 22.17
C LYS A 55 16.58 -8.72 23.11
N ASP A 56 15.92 -9.85 22.95
CA ASP A 56 16.16 -11.07 23.74
C ASP A 56 17.35 -11.90 23.22
N ASN A 57 18.07 -11.44 22.18
CA ASN A 57 19.08 -12.20 21.45
C ASN A 57 18.57 -13.56 20.95
N LYS A 58 17.27 -13.67 20.65
CA LYS A 58 16.67 -14.89 20.11
C LYS A 58 16.83 -14.91 18.59
N PRO A 59 17.09 -16.09 17.99
CA PRO A 59 17.11 -16.21 16.54
C PRO A 59 15.72 -15.89 15.96
N VAL A 60 15.70 -15.13 14.87
CA VAL A 60 14.49 -14.82 14.10
C VAL A 60 14.27 -15.96 13.11
N THR A 61 13.52 -16.96 13.55
CA THR A 61 13.06 -18.09 12.74
C THR A 61 11.57 -17.90 12.43
N PRO A 62 11.01 -18.53 11.39
CA PRO A 62 9.58 -18.45 11.10
C PRO A 62 8.70 -18.81 12.31
N MET A 63 9.08 -19.85 13.06
CA MET A 63 8.34 -20.28 14.25
C MET A 63 8.46 -19.29 15.42
N SER A 64 9.66 -18.79 15.73
CA SER A 64 9.84 -17.80 16.81
C SER A 64 9.16 -16.47 16.48
N PHE A 65 9.18 -16.07 15.21
CA PHE A 65 8.48 -14.89 14.72
C PHE A 65 6.97 -15.04 14.82
N ALA A 66 6.40 -16.15 14.35
CA ALA A 66 4.97 -16.43 14.47
C ALA A 66 4.50 -16.43 15.93
N MET A 67 5.27 -17.04 16.84
CA MET A 67 4.95 -17.03 18.28
C MET A 67 5.04 -15.63 18.90
N ALA A 68 6.06 -14.84 18.53
CA ALA A 68 6.18 -13.46 18.98
C ALA A 68 5.02 -12.60 18.48
N LYS A 69 4.66 -12.72 17.20
CA LYS A 69 3.52 -12.03 16.58
C LYS A 69 2.18 -12.39 17.24
N LEU A 70 1.93 -13.67 17.47
CA LEU A 70 0.73 -14.13 18.18
C LEU A 70 0.68 -13.53 19.59
N THR A 71 1.79 -13.61 20.33
CA THR A 71 1.90 -13.05 21.68
C THR A 71 1.62 -11.55 21.70
N MET A 72 2.19 -10.79 20.75
CA MET A 72 1.92 -9.36 20.61
C MET A 72 0.46 -9.09 20.31
N THR A 73 -0.14 -9.83 19.38
CA THR A 73 -1.54 -9.64 18.98
C THR A 73 -2.49 -9.89 20.15
N MET A 74 -2.29 -10.98 20.90
CA MET A 74 -3.08 -11.29 22.10
C MET A 74 -2.87 -10.26 23.20
N GLY A 75 -1.61 -9.86 23.44
CA GLY A 75 -1.27 -8.83 24.43
C GLY A 75 -1.92 -7.49 24.12
N LEU A 76 -1.91 -7.06 22.85
CA LEU A 76 -2.54 -5.82 22.40
C LEU A 76 -4.07 -5.88 22.53
N ALA A 77 -4.68 -7.01 22.19
CA ALA A 77 -6.13 -7.20 22.36
C ALA A 77 -6.56 -7.15 23.84
N ALA A 78 -5.77 -7.76 24.73
CA ALA A 78 -6.06 -7.79 26.17
C ALA A 78 -5.75 -6.45 26.88
N ALA A 79 -4.85 -5.64 26.33
CA ALA A 79 -4.37 -4.40 26.93
C ALA A 79 -5.39 -3.25 26.95
N GLY A 80 -6.40 -3.27 26.07
CA GLY A 80 -7.34 -2.17 25.90
C GLY A 80 -6.63 -0.82 25.68
N GLU A 81 -7.12 0.24 26.32
CA GLU A 81 -6.56 1.60 26.21
C GLU A 81 -5.39 1.89 27.18
N ASN A 82 -4.58 0.89 27.55
CA ASN A 82 -3.46 1.12 28.46
C ASN A 82 -2.49 2.20 27.90
N PRO A 83 -2.26 3.31 28.61
CA PRO A 83 -1.46 4.43 28.09
C PRO A 83 -0.01 4.07 27.75
N LYS A 84 0.61 3.13 28.48
CA LYS A 84 1.98 2.68 28.19
C LYS A 84 2.04 1.92 26.88
N ILE A 85 1.05 1.08 26.62
CA ILE A 85 0.95 0.28 25.39
C ILE A 85 0.60 1.19 24.21
N LYS A 86 -0.30 2.16 24.40
CA LYS A 86 -0.58 3.21 23.41
C LYS A 86 0.69 3.97 23.01
N LYS A 87 1.48 4.44 23.98
CA LYS A 87 2.76 5.12 23.73
C LYS A 87 3.75 4.23 22.99
N MET A 88 3.81 2.94 23.32
CA MET A 88 4.63 1.97 22.60
C MET A 88 4.20 1.86 21.14
N ILE A 89 2.91 1.64 20.87
CA ILE A 89 2.36 1.57 19.50
C ILE A 89 2.64 2.86 18.74
N ASP A 90 2.44 4.03 19.35
CA ASP A 90 2.67 5.32 18.70
C ASP A 90 4.14 5.51 18.32
N ASN A 91 5.09 5.03 19.12
CA ASN A 91 6.51 5.01 18.72
C ASN A 91 6.75 4.14 17.46
N TYR A 92 6.07 3.00 17.34
CA TYR A 92 6.17 2.17 16.12
C TYR A 92 5.45 2.80 14.93
N LYS A 93 4.35 3.55 15.12
CA LYS A 93 3.72 4.34 14.05
C LYS A 93 4.67 5.39 13.51
N GLU A 94 5.42 6.09 14.37
CA GLU A 94 6.42 7.06 13.91
C GLU A 94 7.56 6.40 13.13
N LYS A 95 8.05 5.23 13.58
CA LYS A 95 9.01 4.44 12.80
C LYS A 95 8.43 4.02 11.45
N TYR A 96 7.15 3.62 11.41
CA TYR A 96 6.47 3.15 10.20
C TYR A 96 6.30 4.25 9.14
N LYS A 97 6.05 5.50 9.54
CA LYS A 97 5.88 6.62 8.58
C LYS A 97 7.04 6.70 7.58
N ASN A 98 8.27 6.50 8.06
CA ASN A 98 9.50 6.60 7.28
C ASN A 98 9.91 5.31 6.57
N VAL A 99 9.08 4.25 6.60
CA VAL A 99 9.40 3.00 5.89
C VAL A 99 9.33 3.22 4.38
N ASP A 100 10.37 2.75 3.67
CA ASP A 100 10.32 2.65 2.22
C ASP A 100 9.35 1.53 1.84
N PHE A 101 8.40 1.86 0.98
CA PHE A 101 7.28 1.00 0.63
C PHE A 101 7.15 0.90 -0.89
N GLU A 102 7.04 -0.33 -1.37
CA GLU A 102 6.81 -0.64 -2.77
C GLU A 102 5.72 -1.70 -2.94
N LEU A 103 4.94 -1.56 -4.01
CA LEU A 103 4.08 -2.61 -4.52
C LEU A 103 4.73 -3.16 -5.78
N LYS A 104 5.02 -4.46 -5.77
CA LYS A 104 5.58 -5.22 -6.89
C LYS A 104 4.53 -6.17 -7.44
N ASP A 105 4.76 -6.63 -8.67
CA ASP A 105 3.96 -7.68 -9.31
C ASP A 105 2.44 -7.39 -9.29
N ILE A 106 2.08 -6.11 -9.45
CA ILE A 106 0.70 -5.65 -9.38
C ILE A 106 -0.10 -6.25 -10.53
N ARG A 107 -1.22 -6.90 -10.21
CA ARG A 107 -2.16 -7.50 -11.15
C ARG A 107 -3.58 -7.06 -10.83
N THR A 108 -4.36 -6.79 -11.87
CA THR A 108 -5.81 -6.61 -11.75
C THR A 108 -6.49 -7.96 -11.90
N ASP A 109 -7.19 -8.39 -10.86
CA ASP A 109 -7.87 -9.69 -10.85
C ASP A 109 -9.31 -9.56 -11.37
N SER A 110 -9.99 -8.45 -11.04
CA SER A 110 -11.33 -8.16 -11.55
C SER A 110 -11.62 -6.66 -11.58
N LYS A 111 -12.53 -6.25 -12.46
CA LYS A 111 -13.00 -4.86 -12.59
C LYS A 111 -14.50 -4.82 -12.79
N ASN A 112 -15.20 -4.14 -11.90
CA ASN A 112 -16.62 -3.81 -12.04
C ASN A 112 -16.74 -2.31 -12.36
N LYS A 113 -17.15 -2.01 -13.60
CA LYS A 113 -17.27 -0.63 -14.10
C LYS A 113 -18.49 0.10 -13.55
N GLU A 114 -19.57 -0.62 -13.25
CA GLU A 114 -20.83 -0.02 -12.78
C GLU A 114 -20.64 0.67 -11.43
N ILE A 115 -19.90 0.03 -10.53
CA ILE A 115 -19.59 0.56 -9.19
C ILE A 115 -18.14 1.03 -9.05
N GLN A 116 -17.44 1.22 -10.18
CA GLN A 116 -16.06 1.72 -10.25
C GLN A 116 -15.11 1.05 -9.25
N LYS A 117 -15.16 -0.29 -9.21
CA LYS A 117 -14.43 -1.14 -8.27
C LYS A 117 -13.43 -2.01 -9.00
N VAL A 118 -12.22 -2.09 -8.48
CA VAL A 118 -11.13 -2.93 -9.00
C VAL A 118 -10.59 -3.78 -7.87
N THR A 119 -10.42 -5.08 -8.13
CA THR A 119 -9.73 -6.01 -7.23
C THR A 119 -8.34 -6.26 -7.77
N CYS A 120 -7.35 -6.18 -6.90
CA CYS A 120 -5.94 -6.20 -7.23
C CYS A 120 -5.19 -7.20 -6.34
N SER A 121 -4.15 -7.80 -6.91
CA SER A 121 -3.15 -8.58 -6.20
C SER A 121 -1.78 -7.95 -6.39
N ALA A 122 -0.94 -7.95 -5.35
CA ALA A 122 0.42 -7.43 -5.43
C ALA A 122 1.31 -8.06 -4.35
N THR A 123 2.62 -7.86 -4.49
CA THR A 123 3.60 -8.12 -3.43
C THR A 123 3.97 -6.79 -2.78
N ALA A 124 3.57 -6.61 -1.53
CA ALA A 124 3.94 -5.47 -0.70
C ALA A 124 5.32 -5.71 -0.08
N VAL A 125 6.24 -4.77 -0.28
CA VAL A 125 7.58 -4.82 0.32
C VAL A 125 7.79 -3.57 1.18
N TYR A 126 8.04 -3.79 2.46
CA TYR A 126 8.41 -2.76 3.44
C TYR A 126 9.88 -2.93 3.76
N LYS A 127 10.70 -1.94 3.40
CA LYS A 127 12.14 -1.98 3.62
C LYS A 127 12.51 -1.21 4.87
N PHE A 128 13.13 -1.92 5.82
CA PHE A 128 13.73 -1.35 7.00
C PHE A 128 15.25 -1.43 6.89
N LYS A 129 15.96 -0.74 7.81
CA LYS A 129 17.43 -0.71 7.80
C LYS A 129 18.05 -2.11 7.92
N ASP A 130 17.43 -2.98 8.71
CA ASP A 130 18.02 -4.26 9.11
C ASP A 130 17.30 -5.48 8.51
N TYR A 131 16.12 -5.32 7.93
CA TYR A 131 15.28 -6.39 7.40
C TYR A 131 14.20 -5.84 6.47
N ASN A 132 13.54 -6.73 5.74
CA ASN A 132 12.37 -6.42 4.94
C ASN A 132 11.17 -7.24 5.42
N ILE A 133 9.98 -6.67 5.33
CA ILE A 133 8.73 -7.43 5.40
C ILE A 133 8.18 -7.53 3.99
N THR A 134 7.95 -8.75 3.52
CA THR A 134 7.37 -9.03 2.21
C THR A 134 6.07 -9.77 2.41
N ALA A 135 4.99 -9.28 1.82
CA ALA A 135 3.68 -9.90 1.92
C ALA A 135 2.95 -9.93 0.58
N ASN A 136 2.32 -11.05 0.26
CA ASN A 136 1.32 -11.12 -0.78
C ASN A 136 0.03 -10.47 -0.27
N ILE A 137 -0.48 -9.50 -1.02
CA ILE A 137 -1.69 -8.78 -0.65
C ILE A 137 -2.76 -8.91 -1.73
N ASN A 138 -4.01 -9.02 -1.29
CA ASN A 138 -5.18 -8.80 -2.14
C ASN A 138 -5.89 -7.57 -1.61
N TYR A 139 -6.19 -6.61 -2.48
CA TYR A 139 -6.83 -5.36 -2.11
C TYR A 139 -7.87 -4.92 -3.13
N ILE A 140 -8.83 -4.15 -2.64
CA ILE A 140 -9.89 -3.55 -3.45
C ILE A 140 -9.63 -2.05 -3.50
N VAL A 141 -9.81 -1.48 -4.67
CA VAL A 141 -9.87 -0.03 -4.87
C VAL A 141 -11.24 0.32 -5.44
N GLN A 142 -11.92 1.26 -4.82
CA GLN A 142 -13.26 1.67 -5.23
C GLN A 142 -13.38 3.20 -5.16
N LYS A 143 -14.01 3.81 -6.17
CA LYS A 143 -14.41 5.21 -6.10
C LYS A 143 -15.70 5.37 -5.29
N THR A 144 -15.80 6.49 -4.58
CA THR A 144 -17.07 6.91 -3.98
C THR A 144 -18.09 7.27 -5.04
N ASP A 145 -19.38 7.29 -4.67
CA ASP A 145 -20.49 7.58 -5.60
C ASP A 145 -20.36 8.96 -6.29
N ASP A 146 -19.71 9.93 -5.63
CA ASP A 146 -19.41 11.25 -6.19
C ASP A 146 -18.18 11.27 -7.13
N GLY A 147 -17.46 10.16 -7.25
CA GLY A 147 -16.26 10.00 -8.06
C GLY A 147 -15.02 10.75 -7.55
N LYS A 148 -15.10 11.44 -6.40
CA LYS A 148 -14.05 12.35 -5.91
C LYS A 148 -13.05 11.69 -4.96
N LYS A 149 -13.45 10.62 -4.27
CA LYS A 149 -12.60 9.93 -3.30
C LYS A 149 -12.38 8.49 -3.73
N LEU A 150 -11.26 7.95 -3.27
CA LEU A 150 -10.94 6.54 -3.36
C LEU A 150 -11.11 5.90 -1.99
N PHE A 151 -11.49 4.63 -2.00
CA PHE A 151 -11.49 3.74 -0.85
C PHE A 151 -10.60 2.55 -1.20
N VAL A 152 -9.73 2.18 -0.27
CA VAL A 152 -8.86 1.01 -0.40
C VAL A 152 -9.10 0.09 0.78
N GLU A 153 -9.31 -1.19 0.49
CA GLU A 153 -9.47 -2.22 1.49
C GLU A 153 -8.54 -3.39 1.20
N VAL A 154 -7.68 -3.74 2.15
CA VAL A 154 -6.82 -4.92 2.05
C VAL A 154 -7.59 -6.13 2.57
N LYS A 155 -7.95 -7.05 1.68
CA LYS A 155 -8.71 -8.27 1.99
C LYS A 155 -7.82 -9.39 2.51
N LYS A 156 -6.58 -9.44 2.05
CA LYS A 156 -5.62 -10.48 2.39
C LYS A 156 -4.24 -9.86 2.59
N PHE A 157 -3.55 -10.30 3.64
CA PHE A 157 -2.16 -9.95 3.92
C PHE A 157 -1.47 -11.22 4.40
N GLU A 158 -0.64 -11.82 3.54
CA GLU A 158 0.09 -13.05 3.83
C GLU A 158 1.58 -12.81 3.66
N GLU A 159 2.32 -12.88 4.76
CA GLU A 159 3.79 -12.85 4.73
C GLU A 159 4.37 -14.00 3.93
N GLN A 160 5.48 -13.73 3.25
CA GLN A 160 6.29 -14.71 2.54
C GLN A 160 7.39 -15.28 3.43
#